data_AF-A0A2S5R075-F1
#
_entry.id   AF-A0A2S5R075-F1
#
_cell.length_a   1.000
_cell.length_b   1.000
_cell.length_c   1.000
_cell.angle_alpha   90.00
_cell.angle_beta   90.00
_cell.angle_gamma   90.00
#
_symmetry.space_group_name_H-M   'P 1'
#
loop_
_entity.id
_entity.type
_entity.pdbx_description
1 polymer ?
#
loop_
_entity_poly.entity_id
_entity_poly.type
_entity_poly.pdbx_seq_one_letter_code
_entity_poly.pdbx_strand_id
1 'polypeptide(L)'
;MRNNFLILIVIALPCIFTPQLTFAVSTNQTKPSSKAFNAKDAFDLHSTELRKLMLAFYECQPQSLQKNTKVSKEEFVQWVFEGPFDWKFDSIKNTQSIEALTLSFSQEYQGDRVLPLITGLYTMLLQAYGGKNEYTFEAANPHKLNIAAQNTNIIMAKLLNVKHENNETNANQNCHPQILSLIANRVNADAKKLDQSSQTDQKLKPFQMDVSIVEFIPF
;
A
#
# COMPACT_ATOMS: atom_id res chain seq x y z
N MET A 1 48.94 -92.03 6.56
CA MET A 1 47.64 -92.67 6.25
C MET A 1 46.57 -91.59 6.29
N ARG A 2 45.73 -91.56 5.23
CA ARG A 2 44.39 -90.93 5.11
C ARG A 2 43.88 -90.18 6.35
N ASN A 3 43.49 -88.91 6.22
CA ASN A 3 42.07 -88.60 6.10
C ASN A 3 41.78 -87.13 5.72
N ASN A 4 40.71 -86.99 4.94
CA ASN A 4 39.96 -85.78 4.63
C ASN A 4 39.54 -85.00 5.89
N PHE A 5 39.48 -83.67 5.78
CA PHE A 5 38.24 -82.97 6.15
C PHE A 5 38.06 -81.68 5.35
N LEU A 6 36.96 -81.64 4.62
CA LEU A 6 36.40 -80.51 3.89
C LEU A 6 35.72 -79.60 4.92
N ILE A 7 36.10 -78.31 4.99
CA ILE A 7 35.28 -77.29 5.65
C ILE A 7 35.15 -76.08 4.72
N LEU A 8 33.96 -75.96 4.15
CA LEU A 8 33.38 -74.78 3.50
C LEU A 8 32.89 -73.83 4.59
N ILE A 9 33.48 -72.65 4.75
CA ILE A 9 32.85 -71.55 5.50
C ILE A 9 33.09 -70.20 4.78
N VAL A 10 32.02 -69.77 4.10
CA VAL A 10 31.43 -68.42 4.04
C VAL A 10 32.39 -67.23 3.95
N ILE A 11 32.53 -66.68 2.75
CA ILE A 11 33.08 -65.35 2.49
C ILE A 11 32.02 -64.32 2.89
N ALA A 12 32.19 -63.72 4.07
CA ALA A 12 31.44 -62.53 4.45
C ALA A 12 32.13 -61.30 3.85
N LEU A 13 31.43 -60.64 2.93
CA LEU A 13 31.79 -59.39 2.28
C LEU A 13 31.83 -58.26 3.34
N PRO A 14 32.98 -57.63 3.65
CA PRO A 14 32.98 -56.49 4.56
C PRO A 14 32.41 -55.28 3.82
N CYS A 15 31.22 -54.85 4.24
CA CYS A 15 30.63 -53.57 3.90
C CYS A 15 31.59 -52.47 4.37
N ILE A 16 32.28 -51.83 3.44
CA ILE A 16 33.11 -50.66 3.74
C ILE A 16 32.16 -49.49 3.95
N PHE A 17 31.68 -49.32 5.18
CA PHE A 17 30.92 -48.16 5.60
C PHE A 17 31.90 -47.02 5.80
N THR A 18 32.06 -46.16 4.79
CA THR A 18 32.79 -44.91 4.93
C THR A 18 31.97 -43.96 5.82
N PRO A 19 32.52 -43.44 6.94
CA PRO A 19 31.84 -42.40 7.67
C PRO A 19 31.95 -41.12 6.86
N GLN A 20 30.84 -40.70 6.28
CA GLN A 20 30.69 -39.36 5.71
C GLN A 20 30.85 -38.38 6.89
N LEU A 21 31.99 -37.68 6.98
CA LEU A 21 32.14 -36.53 7.86
C LEU A 21 31.15 -35.46 7.40
N THR A 22 29.95 -35.52 7.96
CA THR A 22 28.96 -34.45 7.83
C THR A 22 29.39 -33.34 8.76
N PHE A 23 30.11 -32.36 8.20
CA PHE A 23 30.23 -31.07 8.85
C PHE A 23 28.82 -30.47 8.89
N ALA A 24 28.19 -30.52 10.06
CA ALA A 24 27.04 -29.67 10.33
C ALA A 24 27.55 -28.23 10.29
N VAL A 25 27.40 -27.58 9.13
CA VAL A 25 27.48 -26.13 9.02
C VAL A 25 26.39 -25.60 9.96
N SER A 26 26.82 -25.15 11.13
CA SER A 26 26.00 -24.29 11.97
C SER A 26 25.84 -23.00 11.17
N THR A 27 24.80 -22.96 10.33
CA THR A 27 24.23 -21.69 9.95
C THR A 27 23.71 -21.12 11.26
N ASN A 28 24.51 -20.26 11.89
CA ASN A 28 23.92 -19.18 12.65
C ASN A 28 23.06 -18.44 11.64
N GLN A 29 21.80 -18.86 11.51
CA GLN A 29 20.77 -18.02 10.98
C GLN A 29 20.75 -16.84 11.95
N THR A 30 21.52 -15.80 11.60
CA THR A 30 21.20 -14.46 12.06
C THR A 30 19.77 -14.26 11.62
N LYS A 31 18.84 -14.49 12.55
CA LYS A 31 17.45 -14.06 12.49
C LYS A 31 17.51 -12.69 11.83
N PRO A 32 16.94 -12.50 10.61
CA PRO A 32 16.96 -11.19 10.00
C PRO A 32 16.36 -10.25 11.03
N SER A 33 17.16 -9.30 11.51
CA SER A 33 16.69 -8.23 12.37
C SER A 33 15.45 -7.68 11.67
N SER A 34 14.25 -7.95 12.22
CA SER A 34 13.00 -7.48 11.63
C SER A 34 13.12 -5.97 11.57
N LYS A 35 13.35 -5.42 10.37
CA LYS A 35 13.42 -3.97 10.19
C LYS A 35 12.10 -3.43 10.74
N ALA A 36 12.18 -2.58 11.77
CA ALA A 36 11.01 -1.97 12.37
C ALA A 36 10.18 -1.31 11.26
N PHE A 37 8.85 -1.40 11.37
CA PHE A 37 7.95 -0.78 10.41
C PHE A 37 8.26 0.72 10.32
N ASN A 38 8.51 1.22 9.10
CA ASN A 38 8.75 2.63 8.85
C ASN A 38 7.55 3.21 8.09
N ALA A 39 6.74 4.00 8.79
CA ALA A 39 5.54 4.60 8.24
C ALA A 39 5.83 5.56 7.08
N LYS A 40 6.94 6.30 7.15
CA LYS A 40 7.37 7.20 6.08
C LYS A 40 7.75 6.42 4.82
N ASP A 41 8.61 5.40 4.95
CA ASP A 41 9.02 4.58 3.80
C ASP A 41 7.79 3.94 3.11
N ALA A 42 6.82 3.48 3.90
CA ALA A 42 5.58 2.90 3.39
C ALA A 42 4.69 3.94 2.71
N PHE A 43 4.56 5.14 3.28
CA PHE A 43 3.82 6.24 2.66
C PHE A 43 4.49 6.77 1.39
N ASP A 44 5.81 6.92 1.35
CA ASP A 44 6.58 7.39 0.19
C ASP A 44 6.31 6.49 -1.04
N LEU A 45 6.15 5.18 -0.81
CA LEU A 45 5.74 4.24 -1.86
C LEU A 45 4.35 4.56 -2.41
N HIS A 46 3.38 4.84 -1.53
CA HIS A 46 2.03 5.22 -1.94
C HIS A 46 1.97 6.59 -2.63
N SER A 47 2.75 7.56 -2.16
CA SER A 47 2.94 8.85 -2.84
C SER A 47 3.39 8.64 -4.30
N THR A 48 4.35 7.73 -4.51
CA THR A 48 4.83 7.37 -5.85
C THR A 48 3.75 6.70 -6.71
N GLU A 49 2.96 5.79 -6.12
CA GLU A 49 1.84 5.13 -6.79
C GLU A 49 0.73 6.12 -7.18
N LEU A 50 0.39 7.06 -6.30
CA LEU A 50 -0.57 8.11 -6.56
C LEU A 50 -0.10 9.09 -7.65
N ARG A 51 1.20 9.40 -7.70
CA ARG A 51 1.76 10.21 -8.79
C ARG A 51 1.57 9.52 -10.14
N LYS A 52 1.85 8.22 -10.21
CA LYS A 52 1.63 7.41 -11.43
C LYS A 52 0.16 7.35 -11.80
N LEU A 53 -0.72 7.20 -10.81
CA LEU A 53 -2.16 7.20 -11.01
C LEU A 53 -2.64 8.53 -11.60
N MET A 54 -2.17 9.67 -11.06
CA MET A 54 -2.52 10.99 -11.57
C MET A 54 -2.09 11.19 -13.03
N LEU A 55 -0.86 10.79 -13.37
CA LEU A 55 -0.38 10.81 -14.77
C LEU A 55 -1.25 9.96 -15.68
N ALA A 56 -1.61 8.74 -15.26
CA ALA A 56 -2.45 7.84 -16.03
C ALA A 56 -3.87 8.42 -16.24
N PHE A 57 -4.43 9.05 -15.21
CA PHE A 57 -5.72 9.72 -15.31
C PHE A 57 -5.72 10.89 -16.29
N TYR A 58 -4.72 11.77 -16.24
CA TYR A 58 -4.65 12.89 -17.19
C TYR A 58 -4.33 12.47 -18.62
N GLU A 59 -3.60 11.36 -18.80
CA GLU A 59 -3.43 10.77 -20.13
C GLU A 59 -4.75 10.21 -20.67
N CYS A 60 -5.49 9.50 -19.82
CA CYS A 60 -6.78 8.93 -20.19
C CYS A 60 -7.85 10.02 -20.39
N GLN A 61 -7.73 11.13 -19.67
CA GLN A 61 -8.74 12.18 -19.59
C GLN A 61 -8.14 13.60 -19.72
N PRO A 62 -7.66 14.00 -20.91
CA PRO A 62 -6.98 15.28 -21.10
C PRO A 62 -7.86 16.50 -20.80
N GLN A 63 -9.17 16.41 -20.99
CA GLN A 63 -10.11 17.50 -20.70
C GLN A 63 -10.14 17.87 -19.22
N SER A 64 -9.88 16.93 -18.30
CA SER A 64 -9.78 17.24 -16.87
C SER A 64 -8.58 18.12 -16.58
N LEU A 65 -7.44 17.85 -17.22
CA LEU A 65 -6.23 18.67 -17.10
C LEU A 65 -6.44 20.10 -17.61
N GLN A 66 -7.11 20.23 -18.77
CA GLN A 66 -7.38 21.52 -19.42
C GLN A 66 -8.23 22.48 -18.55
N LYS A 67 -8.99 21.95 -17.58
CA LYS A 67 -9.75 22.76 -16.62
C LYS A 67 -8.87 23.45 -15.57
N ASN A 68 -7.64 22.96 -15.36
CA ASN A 68 -6.71 23.50 -14.37
C ASN A 68 -5.57 24.29 -15.03
N THR A 69 -5.05 23.82 -16.17
CA THR A 69 -3.80 24.36 -16.72
C THR A 69 -3.64 24.13 -18.23
N LYS A 70 -2.67 24.82 -18.82
CA LYS A 70 -2.22 24.65 -20.21
C LYS A 70 -0.85 23.97 -20.34
N VAL A 71 -0.20 23.66 -19.21
CA VAL A 71 1.09 22.95 -19.19
C VAL A 71 0.88 21.45 -19.43
N SER A 72 1.96 20.71 -19.66
CA SER A 72 1.89 19.25 -19.81
C SER A 72 1.39 18.54 -18.54
N LYS A 73 0.89 17.31 -18.68
CA LYS A 73 0.48 16.49 -17.52
C LYS A 73 1.66 16.24 -16.58
N GLU A 74 2.88 16.07 -17.10
CA GLU A 74 4.10 15.88 -16.31
C GLU A 74 4.40 17.11 -15.46
N GLU A 75 4.39 18.30 -16.07
CA GLU A 75 4.64 19.56 -15.36
C GLU A 75 3.57 19.83 -14.30
N PHE A 76 2.30 19.57 -14.60
CA PHE A 76 1.23 19.77 -13.64
C PHE A 76 1.30 18.79 -12.47
N VAL A 77 1.53 17.50 -12.74
CA VAL A 77 1.70 16.49 -11.68
C VAL A 77 2.93 16.80 -10.83
N GLN A 78 4.02 17.26 -11.44
CA GLN A 78 5.20 17.72 -10.69
C GLN A 78 4.83 18.87 -9.75
N TRP A 79 4.14 19.90 -10.27
CA TRP A 79 3.68 21.04 -9.48
C TRP A 79 2.77 20.63 -8.30
N VAL A 80 1.87 19.66 -8.49
CA VAL A 80 0.99 19.15 -7.43
C VAL A 80 1.79 18.48 -6.31
N PHE A 81 2.76 17.63 -6.64
CA PHE A 81 3.47 16.81 -5.65
C PHE A 81 4.70 17.48 -5.03
N GLU A 82 5.28 18.49 -5.69
CA GLU A 82 6.50 19.18 -5.22
C GLU A 82 6.25 20.64 -4.83
N GLY A 83 5.02 21.12 -5.03
CA GLY A 83 4.62 22.48 -4.69
C GLY A 83 4.45 22.70 -3.18
N PRO A 84 4.73 23.91 -2.67
CA PRO A 84 4.66 24.24 -1.25
C PRO A 84 3.23 24.60 -0.81
N PHE A 85 2.25 23.75 -1.12
CA PHE A 85 0.82 24.07 -0.93
C PHE A 85 0.15 23.28 0.20
N ASP A 86 0.87 22.43 0.92
CA ASP A 86 0.32 21.54 1.96
C ASP A 86 -0.89 20.73 1.47
N TRP A 87 -0.91 20.37 0.18
CA TRP A 87 -2.05 19.72 -0.48
C TRP A 87 -3.38 20.50 -0.37
N LYS A 88 -3.31 21.83 -0.36
CA LYS A 88 -4.46 22.73 -0.41
C LYS A 88 -4.42 23.52 -1.70
N PHE A 89 -5.42 23.31 -2.55
CA PHE A 89 -5.52 24.01 -3.83
C PHE A 89 -6.85 24.76 -3.92
N ASP A 90 -6.79 26.04 -4.28
CA ASP A 90 -7.97 26.90 -4.38
C ASP A 90 -9.00 26.37 -5.38
N SER A 91 -8.55 25.73 -6.47
CA SER A 91 -9.42 25.12 -7.49
C SER A 91 -10.33 24.01 -6.95
N ILE A 92 -9.94 23.37 -5.85
CA ILE A 92 -10.74 22.35 -5.15
C ILE A 92 -11.20 22.83 -3.77
N LYS A 93 -11.32 24.16 -3.59
CA LYS A 93 -11.77 24.80 -2.35
C LYS A 93 -10.92 24.41 -1.12
N ASN A 94 -9.63 24.11 -1.32
CA ASN A 94 -8.71 23.69 -0.26
C ASN A 94 -9.15 22.44 0.52
N THR A 95 -10.03 21.62 -0.08
CA THR A 95 -10.53 20.38 0.51
C THR A 95 -9.43 19.31 0.55
N GLN A 96 -9.48 18.44 1.57
CA GLN A 96 -8.54 17.34 1.77
C GLN A 96 -9.29 16.08 2.24
N SER A 97 -8.61 14.94 2.26
CA SER A 97 -9.11 13.65 2.76
C SER A 97 -10.49 13.32 2.16
N ILE A 98 -11.45 12.90 2.99
CA ILE A 98 -12.81 12.52 2.60
C ILE A 98 -13.56 13.64 1.87
N GLU A 99 -13.33 14.91 2.23
CA GLU A 99 -13.99 16.05 1.59
C GLU A 99 -13.57 16.20 0.13
N ALA A 100 -12.27 16.10 -0.16
CA ALA A 100 -11.75 16.13 -1.53
C ALA A 100 -12.23 14.90 -2.33
N LEU A 101 -12.27 13.72 -1.71
CA LEU A 101 -12.84 12.52 -2.34
C LEU A 101 -14.30 12.73 -2.71
N THR A 102 -15.08 13.31 -1.82
CA THR A 102 -16.51 13.62 -2.06
C THR A 102 -16.66 14.60 -3.21
N LEU A 103 -15.84 15.65 -3.25
CA LEU A 103 -15.83 16.63 -4.34
C LEU A 103 -15.53 16.00 -5.70
N SER A 104 -14.56 15.08 -5.78
CA SER A 104 -14.19 14.39 -7.03
C SER A 104 -15.38 13.64 -7.66
N PHE A 105 -16.31 13.19 -6.83
CA PHE A 105 -17.47 12.40 -7.20
C PHE A 105 -18.79 13.17 -7.23
N SER A 106 -18.79 14.45 -6.86
CA SER A 106 -19.99 15.30 -6.85
C SER A 106 -20.48 15.57 -8.27
N GLN A 107 -21.75 15.29 -8.58
CA GLN A 107 -22.31 15.57 -9.90
C GLN A 107 -22.32 17.07 -10.25
N GLU A 108 -22.41 17.93 -9.25
CA GLU A 108 -22.44 19.39 -9.41
C GLU A 108 -21.06 19.98 -9.72
N TYR A 109 -19.99 19.26 -9.39
CA TYR A 109 -18.62 19.75 -9.56
C TYR A 109 -18.17 19.66 -11.03
N GLN A 110 -18.07 20.82 -11.68
CA GLN A 110 -17.67 20.92 -13.10
C GLN A 110 -16.16 21.07 -13.32
N GLY A 111 -15.37 21.12 -12.24
CA GLY A 111 -13.91 21.30 -12.31
C GLY A 111 -13.16 20.03 -12.71
N ASP A 112 -11.84 20.07 -12.55
CA ASP A 112 -10.98 18.88 -12.68
C ASP A 112 -11.27 17.91 -11.53
N ARG A 113 -11.76 16.71 -11.86
CA ARG A 113 -12.10 15.65 -10.91
C ARG A 113 -10.90 14.78 -10.49
N VAL A 114 -9.80 14.83 -11.23
CA VAL A 114 -8.58 14.06 -10.93
C VAL A 114 -7.83 14.70 -9.76
N LEU A 115 -7.68 16.02 -9.75
CA LEU A 115 -7.00 16.74 -8.67
C LEU A 115 -7.61 16.45 -7.27
N PRO A 116 -8.93 16.59 -7.04
CA PRO A 116 -9.53 16.29 -5.73
C PRO A 116 -9.50 14.79 -5.39
N LEU A 117 -9.57 13.90 -6.38
CA LEU A 117 -9.43 12.45 -6.15
C LEU A 117 -8.05 12.11 -5.59
N ILE A 118 -6.99 12.60 -6.24
CA ILE A 118 -5.61 12.34 -5.83
C ILE A 118 -5.29 13.05 -4.51
N THR A 119 -5.75 14.29 -4.34
CA THR A 119 -5.57 15.04 -3.08
C THR A 119 -6.21 14.32 -1.90
N GLY A 120 -7.43 13.83 -2.08
CA GLY A 120 -8.15 13.08 -1.05
C GLY A 120 -7.49 11.76 -0.68
N LEU A 121 -7.07 10.96 -1.68
CA LEU A 121 -6.32 9.73 -1.44
C LEU A 121 -4.99 9.97 -0.72
N TYR A 122 -4.20 10.95 -1.20
CA TYR A 122 -2.89 11.26 -0.63
C TYR A 122 -2.99 11.67 0.83
N THR A 123 -3.85 12.63 1.13
CA THR A 123 -3.98 13.19 2.48
C THR A 123 -4.66 12.22 3.45
N MET A 124 -5.61 11.41 3.00
CA MET A 124 -6.19 10.31 3.79
C MET A 124 -5.12 9.28 4.17
N LEU A 125 -4.27 8.87 3.22
CA LEU A 125 -3.18 7.93 3.49
C LEU A 125 -2.14 8.56 4.40
N LEU A 126 -1.74 9.82 4.16
CA LEU A 126 -0.78 10.54 4.99
C LEU A 126 -1.22 10.52 6.46
N GLN A 127 -2.49 10.86 6.71
CA GLN A 127 -3.10 10.85 8.04
C GLN A 127 -3.13 9.43 8.65
N ALA A 128 -3.46 8.40 7.87
CA ALA A 128 -3.52 7.02 8.35
C ALA A 128 -2.14 6.48 8.76
N TYR A 129 -1.09 6.87 8.04
CA TYR A 129 0.30 6.56 8.37
C TYR A 129 0.88 7.47 9.47
N GLY A 130 0.10 8.40 10.04
CA GLY A 130 0.54 9.29 11.13
C GLY A 130 1.35 10.50 10.66
N GLY A 131 1.31 10.83 9.38
CA GLY A 131 1.97 11.99 8.81
C GLY A 131 1.24 13.30 9.12
N LYS A 132 2.00 14.32 9.55
CA LYS A 132 1.55 15.73 9.60
C LYS A 132 1.80 16.45 8.27
N ASN A 133 2.89 16.06 7.62
CA ASN A 133 3.31 16.42 6.27
C ASN A 133 4.21 15.27 5.75
N GLU A 134 4.68 15.38 4.52
CA GLU A 134 5.53 14.39 3.84
C GLU A 134 6.91 14.16 4.50
N TYR A 135 7.29 15.01 5.45
CA TYR A 135 8.58 14.93 6.17
C TYR A 135 8.43 14.45 7.62
N THR A 136 7.24 14.61 8.22
CA THR A 136 7.03 14.48 9.66
C THR A 136 5.97 13.41 9.94
N PHE A 137 6.40 12.29 10.49
CA PHE A 137 5.55 11.15 10.84
C PHE A 137 5.61 10.86 12.33
N GLU A 138 4.43 10.68 12.92
CA GLU A 138 4.24 10.08 14.24
C GLU A 138 3.97 8.57 14.08
N ALA A 139 3.21 7.97 14.98
CA ALA A 139 2.83 6.57 14.89
C ALA A 139 1.67 6.36 13.90
N ALA A 140 1.84 5.43 12.98
CA ALA A 140 0.75 4.93 12.15
C ALA A 140 -0.32 4.23 13.01
N ASN A 141 -1.58 4.37 12.62
CA ASN A 141 -2.71 3.78 13.35
C ASN A 141 -3.33 2.64 12.53
N PRO A 142 -3.29 1.37 13.02
CA PRO A 142 -3.83 0.22 12.28
C PRO A 142 -5.30 0.36 11.91
N HIS A 143 -6.12 0.93 12.79
CA HIS A 143 -7.54 1.16 12.53
C HIS A 143 -7.75 2.17 11.41
N LYS A 144 -7.01 3.29 11.42
CA LYS A 144 -7.06 4.29 10.33
C LYS A 144 -6.59 3.71 9.00
N LEU A 145 -5.55 2.87 9.00
CA LEU A 145 -5.09 2.17 7.80
C LEU A 145 -6.17 1.21 7.26
N ASN A 146 -6.85 0.46 8.12
CA ASN A 146 -7.96 -0.40 7.71
C ASN A 146 -9.12 0.39 7.08
N ILE A 147 -9.45 1.57 7.60
CA ILE A 147 -10.44 2.46 7.01
C ILE A 147 -9.95 2.99 5.65
N ALA A 148 -8.71 3.47 5.57
CA ALA A 148 -8.13 3.99 4.34
C ALA A 148 -8.10 2.92 3.21
N ALA A 149 -7.79 1.66 3.55
CA ALA A 149 -7.84 0.55 2.60
C ALA A 149 -9.27 0.28 2.09
N GLN A 150 -10.27 0.30 2.98
CA GLN A 150 -11.68 0.13 2.60
C GLN A 150 -12.16 1.28 1.72
N ASN A 151 -11.87 2.52 2.13
CA ASN A 151 -12.17 3.72 1.35
C ASN A 151 -11.56 3.64 -0.05
N THR A 152 -10.31 3.18 -0.17
CA THR A 152 -9.64 2.99 -1.47
C THR A 152 -10.36 1.95 -2.35
N ASN A 153 -10.85 0.85 -1.76
CA ASN A 153 -11.64 -0.14 -2.49
C ASN A 153 -13.00 0.40 -2.96
N ILE A 154 -13.68 1.20 -2.12
CA ILE A 154 -14.94 1.86 -2.48
C ILE A 154 -14.71 2.83 -3.64
N ILE A 155 -13.65 3.63 -3.58
CA ILE A 155 -13.25 4.55 -4.67
C ILE A 155 -13.01 3.77 -5.96
N MET A 156 -12.24 2.68 -5.90
CA MET A 156 -11.99 1.83 -7.07
C MET A 156 -13.29 1.27 -7.64
N ALA A 157 -14.17 0.72 -6.80
CA ALA A 157 -15.46 0.20 -7.22
C ALA A 157 -16.32 1.30 -7.87
N LYS A 158 -16.34 2.50 -7.28
CA LYS A 158 -17.08 3.64 -7.82
C LYS A 158 -16.56 4.04 -9.20
N LEU A 159 -15.24 4.15 -9.37
CA LEU A 159 -14.60 4.47 -10.65
C LEU A 159 -14.93 3.44 -11.74
N LEU A 160 -14.97 2.14 -11.39
CA LEU A 160 -15.31 1.06 -12.31
C LEU A 160 -16.82 0.95 -12.60
N ASN A 161 -17.67 1.41 -11.67
CA ASN A 161 -19.13 1.27 -11.74
C ASN A 161 -19.84 2.51 -12.30
N VAL A 162 -19.14 3.59 -12.70
CA VAL A 162 -19.78 4.77 -13.32
C VAL A 162 -20.32 4.41 -14.71
N LYS A 163 -21.48 3.75 -14.74
CA LYS A 163 -22.35 3.67 -15.91
C LYS A 163 -23.24 4.91 -15.95
N HIS A 164 -23.09 5.70 -17.02
CA HIS A 164 -24.13 6.53 -17.64
C HIS A 164 -24.59 7.88 -17.05
N GLU A 165 -23.95 8.45 -16.03
CA GLU A 165 -24.21 9.86 -15.68
C GLU A 165 -22.90 10.66 -15.69
N ASN A 166 -22.68 11.33 -16.83
CA ASN A 166 -21.62 12.30 -17.12
C ASN A 166 -20.23 11.69 -17.36
N ASN A 167 -19.80 11.72 -18.62
CA ASN A 167 -18.59 11.09 -19.18
C ASN A 167 -17.25 11.59 -18.60
N GLU A 168 -17.24 12.45 -17.59
CA GLU A 168 -16.03 13.10 -17.06
C GLU A 168 -15.45 12.44 -15.79
N THR A 169 -16.01 11.34 -15.29
CA THR A 169 -15.45 10.62 -14.13
C THR A 169 -15.27 9.12 -14.38
N ASN A 170 -15.48 8.68 -15.62
CA ASN A 170 -15.37 7.27 -15.96
C ASN A 170 -13.90 6.90 -16.19
N ALA A 171 -13.27 6.36 -15.15
CA ALA A 171 -12.07 5.58 -15.31
C ALA A 171 -12.49 4.22 -15.88
N ASN A 172 -12.63 4.08 -17.19
CA ASN A 172 -12.75 2.75 -17.76
C ASN A 172 -11.45 1.96 -17.46
N GLN A 173 -11.43 0.66 -17.70
CA GLN A 173 -10.24 -0.17 -17.43
C GLN A 173 -8.94 0.38 -18.05
N ASN A 174 -9.03 1.23 -19.09
CA ASN A 174 -7.89 1.83 -19.77
C ASN A 174 -7.25 3.00 -19.01
N CYS A 175 -7.92 3.57 -17.99
CA CYS A 175 -7.33 4.62 -17.15
C CYS A 175 -6.50 4.05 -15.97
N HIS A 176 -6.10 2.77 -16.03
CA HIS A 176 -5.29 2.08 -15.03
C HIS A 176 -5.76 2.18 -13.55
N PRO A 177 -7.06 2.02 -13.22
CA PRO A 177 -7.53 2.09 -11.84
C PRO A 177 -6.98 0.95 -10.94
N GLN A 178 -6.29 -0.03 -11.52
CA GLN A 178 -5.69 -1.18 -10.83
C GLN A 178 -4.65 -0.76 -9.77
N ILE A 179 -4.01 0.40 -9.93
CA ILE A 179 -3.09 0.96 -8.91
C ILE A 179 -3.80 1.11 -7.56
N LEU A 180 -5.10 1.41 -7.54
CA LEU A 180 -5.89 1.50 -6.30
C LEU A 180 -5.99 0.17 -5.57
N SER A 181 -6.11 -0.95 -6.30
CA SER A 181 -6.11 -2.27 -5.68
C SER A 181 -4.76 -2.61 -5.03
N LEU A 182 -3.66 -2.21 -5.68
CA LEU A 182 -2.31 -2.38 -5.14
C LEU A 182 -2.14 -1.57 -3.84
N ILE A 183 -2.56 -0.29 -3.86
CA ILE A 183 -2.55 0.58 -2.68
C ILE A 183 -3.37 -0.06 -1.56
N ALA A 184 -4.64 -0.40 -1.80
CA ALA A 184 -5.54 -0.95 -0.78
C ALA A 184 -4.99 -2.24 -0.15
N ASN A 185 -4.44 -3.14 -0.97
CA ASN A 185 -3.85 -4.39 -0.50
C ASN A 185 -2.63 -4.16 0.40
N ARG A 186 -1.76 -3.22 0.03
CA ARG A 186 -0.55 -2.90 0.81
C ARG A 186 -0.87 -2.17 2.10
N VAL A 187 -1.79 -1.21 2.08
CA VAL A 187 -2.27 -0.50 3.29
C VAL A 187 -2.87 -1.50 4.29
N ASN A 188 -3.69 -2.44 3.82
CA ASN A 188 -4.25 -3.50 4.65
C ASN A 188 -3.16 -4.44 5.21
N ALA A 189 -2.14 -4.77 4.41
CA ALA A 189 -1.02 -5.57 4.88
C ALA A 189 -0.21 -4.84 5.96
N ASP A 190 -0.03 -3.53 5.84
CA ASP A 190 0.68 -2.71 6.83
C ASP A 190 -0.12 -2.58 8.14
N ALA A 191 -1.46 -2.41 8.05
CA ALA A 191 -2.34 -2.46 9.21
C ALA A 191 -2.17 -3.76 10.01
N LYS A 192 -2.19 -4.91 9.31
CA LYS A 192 -2.02 -6.24 9.93
C LYS A 192 -0.66 -6.40 10.62
N LYS A 193 0.43 -5.89 10.02
CA LYS A 193 1.77 -5.94 10.64
C LYS A 193 1.80 -5.17 11.95
N LEU A 194 1.16 -4.00 11.99
CA LEU A 194 1.12 -3.14 13.17
C LEU A 194 0.22 -3.70 14.29
N ASP A 195 -0.89 -4.36 13.93
CA ASP A 195 -1.74 -5.07 14.89
C ASP A 195 -0.98 -6.25 15.53
N GLN A 196 -0.23 -7.01 14.74
CA GLN A 196 0.58 -8.15 15.21
C GLN A 196 1.72 -7.70 16.14
N SER A 197 2.37 -6.56 15.88
CA SER A 197 3.36 -5.99 16.81
C SER A 197 2.73 -5.54 18.12
N SER A 198 1.51 -5.00 18.09
CA SER A 198 0.81 -4.51 19.29
C SER A 198 0.38 -5.64 20.24
N GLN A 199 0.05 -6.83 19.71
CA GLN A 199 -0.32 -7.99 20.52
C GLN A 199 0.87 -8.69 21.20
N THR A 200 2.10 -8.46 20.73
CA THR A 200 3.29 -9.07 21.32
C THR A 200 3.78 -8.29 22.56
N ASP A 201 3.37 -7.02 22.72
CA ASP A 201 3.86 -6.10 23.75
C ASP A 201 2.81 -5.70 24.83
N GLN A 202 1.55 -6.16 24.75
CA GLN A 202 0.49 -5.72 25.67
C GLN A 202 0.23 -6.69 26.84
N LYS A 203 0.87 -6.39 27.98
CA LYS A 203 0.22 -6.53 29.30
C LYS A 203 -0.89 -5.48 29.35
N LEU A 204 -2.15 -5.94 29.34
CA LEU A 204 -3.41 -5.17 29.30
C LEU A 204 -3.31 -3.78 29.93
N LYS A 205 -3.39 -2.74 29.08
CA LYS A 205 -3.86 -1.40 29.48
C LYS A 205 -5.17 -1.12 28.75
N PRO A 206 -6.14 -0.46 29.42
CA PRO A 206 -7.46 -0.22 28.85
C PRO A 206 -7.38 0.63 27.58
N PHE A 207 -8.21 0.24 26.61
CA PHE A 207 -8.37 0.88 25.31
C PHE A 207 -8.81 2.34 25.49
N GLN A 208 -7.95 3.28 25.10
CA GLN A 208 -8.33 4.69 24.95
C GLN A 208 -8.77 4.89 23.49
N MET A 209 -10.06 5.17 23.28
CA MET A 209 -10.57 5.63 21.99
C MET A 209 -10.04 7.05 21.72
N ASP A 210 -9.15 7.18 20.75
CA ASP A 210 -8.85 8.47 20.14
C ASP A 210 -9.97 8.80 19.14
N VAL A 211 -10.78 9.79 19.46
CA VAL A 211 -11.87 10.32 18.62
C VAL A 211 -11.27 11.24 17.56
N SER A 212 -10.36 10.70 16.74
CA SER A 212 -9.92 11.37 15.53
C SER A 212 -10.71 10.78 14.37
N ILE A 213 -11.71 11.55 13.93
CA ILE A 213 -12.70 11.22 12.90
C ILE A 213 -11.98 10.92 11.58
N VAL A 214 -11.56 9.68 11.39
CA VAL A 214 -11.41 9.12 10.04
C VAL A 214 -12.80 8.61 9.70
N GLU A 215 -13.60 9.52 9.16
CA GLU A 215 -14.92 9.20 8.64
C GLU A 215 -14.78 8.13 7.56
N PHE A 216 -15.59 7.08 7.67
CA PHE A 216 -15.94 6.28 6.51
C PHE A 216 -16.44 7.25 5.44
N ILE A 217 -16.06 7.04 4.17
CA ILE A 217 -16.66 7.87 3.12
C ILE A 217 -18.18 7.62 3.17
N PRO A 218 -19.01 8.65 3.41
CA PRO A 218 -20.45 8.49 3.49
C PRO A 218 -20.99 8.34 2.07
N PHE A 219 -20.96 7.11 1.56
CA PHE A 219 -21.72 6.72 0.39
C PHE A 219 -22.70 5.61 0.78
#